data_AF-A0A2M8F9W9-F1
#
_entry.id   AF-A0A2M8F9W9-F1
#
_cell.length_a   1.000
_cell.length_b   1.000
_cell.length_c   1.000
_cell.angle_alpha   90.00
_cell.angle_beta   90.00
_cell.angle_gamma   90.00
#
_symmetry.space_group_name_H-M   'P 1'
#
loop_
_entity.id
_entity.type
_entity.pdbx_description
1 polymer ?
#
loop_
_entity_poly.entity_id
_entity_poly.type
_entity_poly.pdbx_seq_one_letter_code
_entity_poly.pdbx_strand_id
1 'polypeptide(L)'
;MNISEMIGSLHPAIVHLPIGMLTLYAVLEILPLKRLESHASYRYTKGIIVCAGVVGVMLALQSGEAAAEMNRHDRAILELHELMASTTMWFFGILAGIYAIAWLRDVEQMVRLEKFPLLKKVWDILSRVANALDKPLLRRVLALFGFVALSLTGILGGALVYGPDADFLVSFVTKLLGLQ
;
A
#
# COMPACT_ATOMS: atom_id res chain seq x y z
N MET A 1 -2.84 3.36 30.86
CA MET A 1 -2.66 3.30 29.40
C MET A 1 -3.89 3.92 28.76
N ASN A 2 -3.74 5.07 28.14
CA ASN A 2 -4.79 5.67 27.32
C ASN A 2 -4.91 4.90 25.97
N ILE A 3 -5.98 5.12 25.22
CA ILE A 3 -6.24 4.38 23.97
C ILE A 3 -5.14 4.63 22.94
N SER A 4 -4.57 5.84 22.90
CA SER A 4 -3.47 6.20 22.00
C SER A 4 -2.18 5.42 22.31
N GLU A 5 -1.76 5.33 23.57
CA GLU A 5 -0.60 4.53 23.97
C GLU A 5 -0.78 3.05 23.61
N MET A 6 -1.99 2.51 23.81
CA MET A 6 -2.31 1.13 23.45
C MET A 6 -2.15 0.91 21.93
N ILE A 7 -2.72 1.80 21.12
CA ILE A 7 -2.67 1.71 19.66
C ILE A 7 -1.22 1.88 19.15
N GLY A 8 -0.47 2.84 19.69
CA GLY A 8 0.92 3.08 19.32
C GLY A 8 1.82 1.88 19.64
N SER A 9 1.65 1.25 20.81
CA SER A 9 2.43 0.05 21.18
C SER A 9 2.17 -1.16 20.27
N LEU A 10 0.99 -1.23 19.66
CA LEU A 10 0.63 -2.27 18.70
C LEU A 10 1.07 -1.96 17.27
N HIS A 11 1.57 -0.75 16.98
CA HIS A 11 1.96 -0.34 15.63
C HIS A 11 2.91 -1.35 14.96
N PRO A 12 3.99 -1.83 15.60
CA PRO A 12 4.84 -2.87 15.02
C PRO A 12 4.05 -4.12 14.63
N ALA A 13 3.10 -4.59 15.45
CA ALA A 13 2.29 -5.76 15.09
C ALA A 13 1.33 -5.46 13.92
N ILE A 14 0.74 -4.27 13.89
CA ILE A 14 -0.22 -3.85 12.85
C ILE A 14 0.46 -3.74 11.48
N VAL A 15 1.73 -3.33 11.41
CA VAL A 15 2.44 -3.16 10.12
C VAL A 15 2.81 -4.47 9.43
N HIS A 16 3.04 -5.58 10.15
CA HIS A 16 3.54 -6.82 9.53
C HIS A 16 2.55 -7.43 8.54
N LEU A 17 1.25 -7.40 8.86
CA LEU A 17 0.20 -7.95 8.02
C LEU A 17 0.12 -7.27 6.64
N PRO A 18 -0.02 -5.93 6.53
CA PRO A 18 -0.01 -5.26 5.23
C PRO A 18 1.32 -5.39 4.49
N ILE A 19 2.47 -5.37 5.18
CA ILE A 19 3.79 -5.56 4.55
C ILE A 19 3.83 -6.90 3.80
N GLY A 20 3.41 -7.99 4.45
CA GLY A 20 3.41 -9.32 3.85
C GLY A 20 2.47 -9.42 2.65
N MET A 21 1.24 -8.90 2.78
CA MET A 21 0.24 -8.92 1.70
C MET A 21 0.69 -8.10 0.48
N LEU A 22 1.16 -6.86 0.69
CA LEU A 22 1.58 -5.99 -0.41
C LEU A 22 2.87 -6.47 -1.08
N THR A 23 3.80 -7.04 -0.31
CA THR A 23 4.98 -7.72 -0.86
C THR A 23 4.58 -8.90 -1.74
N LEU A 24 3.69 -9.77 -1.25
CA LEU A 24 3.20 -10.90 -2.03
C LEU A 24 2.51 -10.43 -3.31
N TYR A 25 1.64 -9.42 -3.22
CA TYR A 25 1.01 -8.84 -4.40
C TYR A 25 2.03 -8.28 -5.40
N ALA A 26 3.03 -7.52 -4.93
CA ALA A 26 4.07 -6.95 -5.80
C ALA A 26 4.84 -8.06 -6.55
N VAL A 27 5.23 -9.13 -5.84
CA VAL A 27 5.86 -10.30 -6.45
C VAL A 27 4.97 -10.93 -7.52
N LEU A 28 3.68 -11.12 -7.21
CA LEU A 28 2.71 -11.70 -8.16
C LEU A 28 2.43 -10.79 -9.37
N GLU A 29 2.50 -9.46 -9.23
CA GLU A 29 2.27 -8.56 -10.35
C GLU A 29 3.52 -8.38 -11.23
N ILE A 30 4.71 -8.28 -10.61
CA ILE A 30 5.98 -8.03 -11.28
C ILE A 30 6.49 -9.29 -12.00
N LEU A 31 6.39 -10.47 -11.37
CA LEU A 31 6.90 -11.71 -11.95
C LEU A 31 5.89 -12.28 -12.96
N PRO A 32 6.28 -12.50 -14.23
CA PRO A 32 5.38 -12.98 -15.27
C PRO A 32 5.10 -14.48 -15.11
N LEU A 33 4.06 -14.82 -14.36
CA LEU A 33 3.58 -16.21 -14.22
C LEU A 33 2.54 -16.52 -15.29
N LYS A 34 2.98 -16.62 -16.56
CA LYS A 34 2.11 -16.78 -17.75
C LYS A 34 1.04 -17.87 -17.60
N ARG A 35 1.34 -18.98 -16.91
CA ARG A 35 0.40 -20.09 -16.67
C ARG A 35 -0.73 -19.73 -15.71
N LEU A 36 -0.47 -18.87 -14.73
CA LEU A 36 -1.45 -18.45 -13.73
C LEU A 36 -2.27 -17.25 -14.23
N GLU A 37 -1.65 -16.36 -15.02
CA GLU A 37 -2.30 -15.16 -15.57
C GLU A 37 -3.53 -15.47 -16.43
N SER A 38 -3.63 -16.66 -17.03
CA SER A 38 -4.80 -17.08 -17.81
C SER A 38 -6.03 -17.43 -16.96
N HIS A 39 -5.88 -17.64 -15.65
CA HIS A 39 -6.97 -18.01 -14.77
C HIS A 39 -7.63 -16.79 -14.13
N ALA A 40 -8.96 -16.69 -14.23
CA ALA A 40 -9.72 -15.61 -13.60
C ALA A 40 -9.49 -15.56 -12.07
N SER A 41 -9.38 -16.73 -11.42
CA SER A 41 -9.09 -16.84 -9.98
C SER A 41 -7.80 -16.12 -9.59
N TYR A 42 -6.76 -16.19 -10.41
CA TYR A 42 -5.50 -15.50 -10.15
C TYR A 42 -5.67 -13.97 -10.10
N ARG A 43 -6.50 -13.41 -10.98
CA ARG A 43 -6.84 -11.98 -10.97
C ARG A 43 -7.60 -11.61 -9.69
N TYR A 44 -8.59 -12.42 -9.28
CA TYR A 44 -9.31 -12.18 -8.03
C TYR A 44 -8.42 -12.29 -6.80
N THR A 45 -7.54 -13.29 -6.73
CA THR A 45 -6.58 -13.47 -5.64
C THR A 45 -5.67 -12.25 -5.50
N LYS A 46 -5.08 -11.76 -6.59
CA LYS A 46 -4.27 -10.53 -6.57
C LYS A 46 -5.06 -9.33 -6.07
N GLY A 47 -6.30 -9.16 -6.57
CA GLY A 47 -7.18 -8.08 -6.13
C GLY A 47 -7.49 -8.15 -4.63
N ILE A 48 -7.80 -9.33 -4.09
CA ILE A 48 -8.10 -9.52 -2.66
C ILE A 48 -6.88 -9.18 -1.82
N ILE A 49 -5.70 -9.68 -2.20
CA ILE A 49 -4.45 -9.42 -1.48
C ILE A 49 -4.14 -7.93 -1.44
N VAL A 50 -4.20 -7.21 -2.57
CA VAL A 50 -3.88 -5.77 -2.59
C VAL A 50 -4.93 -4.94 -1.85
N CYS A 51 -6.22 -5.26 -1.98
CA CYS A 51 -7.27 -4.56 -1.26
C CYS A 51 -7.14 -4.75 0.26
N ALA A 52 -6.94 -6.00 0.73
CA ALA A 52 -6.71 -6.28 2.14
C ALA A 52 -5.41 -5.61 2.65
N GLY A 53 -4.35 -5.64 1.83
CA GLY A 53 -3.09 -4.94 2.07
C GLY A 53 -3.29 -3.45 2.31
N VAL A 54 -4.01 -2.77 1.43
CA VAL A 54 -4.29 -1.33 1.54
C VAL A 54 -5.11 -1.01 2.78
N VAL A 55 -6.15 -1.80 3.10
CA VAL A 55 -6.90 -1.64 4.35
C VAL A 55 -5.97 -1.77 5.56
N GLY A 56 -5.07 -2.75 5.56
CA GLY A 56 -4.05 -2.90 6.60
C GLY A 56 -3.11 -1.70 6.70
N VAL A 57 -2.65 -1.15 5.57
CA VAL A 57 -1.80 0.07 5.57
C VAL A 57 -2.55 1.27 6.14
N MET A 58 -3.84 1.43 5.86
CA MET A 58 -4.63 2.52 6.45
C MET A 58 -4.68 2.42 7.98
N LEU A 59 -4.81 1.21 8.53
CA LEU A 59 -4.74 0.97 9.97
C LEU A 59 -3.33 1.19 10.54
N ALA A 60 -2.30 0.83 9.77
CA ALA A 60 -0.91 1.06 10.14
C ALA A 60 -0.58 2.56 10.20
N LEU A 61 -1.03 3.37 9.24
CA LEU A 61 -0.83 4.82 9.23
C LEU A 61 -1.46 5.47 10.46
N GLN A 62 -2.70 5.12 10.79
CA GLN A 62 -3.39 5.63 11.98
C GLN A 62 -2.68 5.25 13.29
N SER A 63 -2.16 4.03 13.38
CA SER A 63 -1.41 3.61 14.57
C SER A 63 0.01 4.19 14.64
N GLY A 64 0.60 4.55 13.50
CA GLY A 64 1.92 5.18 13.40
C GLY A 64 1.94 6.59 13.96
N GLU A 65 0.90 7.39 13.69
CA GLU A 65 0.73 8.73 14.26
C GLU A 65 0.73 8.67 15.80
N ALA A 66 -0.01 7.72 16.39
CA ALA A 66 -0.02 7.52 17.84
C ALA A 66 1.34 7.07 18.40
N ALA A 67 2.11 6.28 17.64
CA ALA A 67 3.45 5.84 18.03
C ALA A 67 4.50 6.96 17.95
N ALA A 68 4.38 7.87 16.97
CA ALA A 68 5.27 9.01 16.78
C ALA A 68 5.25 9.98 17.97
N GLU A 69 4.11 10.15 18.63
CA GLU A 69 3.97 11.02 19.81
C GLU A 69 4.66 10.45 21.07
N MET A 70 4.89 9.14 21.12
CA MET A 70 5.39 8.45 22.33
C MET A 70 6.91 8.46 22.47
N ASN A 71 7.66 8.64 21.38
CA ASN A 71 9.11 8.46 21.39
C ASN A 71 9.86 9.66 20.82
N ARG A 72 11.05 9.92 21.37
CA ARG A 72 12.01 10.88 20.79
C ARG A 72 12.76 10.22 19.64
N HIS A 73 12.11 10.17 18.48
CA HIS A 73 12.73 9.71 17.24
C HIS A 73 13.50 10.85 16.56
N ASP A 74 14.49 10.49 15.73
CA ASP A 74 15.07 11.44 14.80
C ASP A 74 13.97 11.90 13.85
N ARG A 75 13.68 13.21 13.84
CA ARG A 75 12.59 13.78 13.06
C ARG A 75 12.78 13.54 11.56
N ALA A 76 14.01 13.57 11.06
CA ALA A 76 14.26 13.39 9.63
C ALA A 76 13.98 11.94 9.19
N ILE A 77 14.37 10.96 10.02
CA ILE A 77 14.08 9.54 9.76
C ILE A 77 12.57 9.28 9.84
N LEU A 78 11.89 9.86 10.86
CA LEU A 78 10.45 9.72 11.05
C LEU A 78 9.65 10.31 9.88
N GLU A 79 9.94 11.54 9.49
CA GLU A 79 9.28 12.21 8.37
C GLU A 79 9.44 11.42 7.06
N LEU A 80 10.63 10.87 6.81
CA LEU A 80 10.85 10.05 5.63
C LEU A 80 10.15 8.69 5.71
N HIS A 81 10.11 8.07 6.90
CA HIS A 81 9.36 6.84 7.12
C HIS A 81 7.88 7.02 6.81
N GLU A 82 7.27 8.08 7.34
CA GLU A 82 5.88 8.46 7.08
C GLU A 82 5.64 8.77 5.59
N LEU A 83 6.55 9.50 4.95
CA LEU A 83 6.47 9.80 3.51
C LEU A 83 6.49 8.51 2.68
N MET A 84 7.39 7.57 2.97
CA MET A 84 7.48 6.29 2.25
C MET A 84 6.25 5.41 2.52
N ALA A 85 5.72 5.41 3.75
CA ALA A 85 4.49 4.68 4.10
C ALA A 85 3.27 5.23 3.34
N SER A 86 3.14 6.56 3.27
CA SER A 86 2.11 7.24 2.49
C SER A 86 2.26 6.98 0.99
N THR A 87 3.49 7.02 0.47
CA THR A 87 3.80 6.70 -0.93
C THR A 87 3.40 5.27 -1.27
N THR A 88 3.68 4.32 -0.37
CA THR A 88 3.25 2.93 -0.48
C THR A 88 1.72 2.82 -0.54
N MET A 89 1.01 3.51 0.35
CA MET A 89 -0.45 3.58 0.37
C MET A 89 -0.99 4.06 -0.97
N TRP A 90 -0.44 5.13 -1.55
CA TRP A 90 -0.93 5.67 -2.81
C TRP A 90 -0.72 4.71 -3.99
N PHE A 91 0.47 4.12 -4.14
CA PHE A 91 0.73 3.20 -5.25
C PHE A 91 -0.15 1.95 -5.19
N PHE A 92 -0.22 1.29 -4.03
CA PHE A 92 -1.07 0.12 -3.88
C PHE A 92 -2.57 0.48 -3.80
N GLY A 93 -2.92 1.66 -3.31
CA GLY A 93 -4.28 2.19 -3.28
C GLY A 93 -4.85 2.41 -4.67
N ILE A 94 -4.05 2.94 -5.60
CA ILE A 94 -4.44 3.04 -7.02
C ILE A 94 -4.69 1.63 -7.58
N LEU A 95 -3.81 0.66 -7.30
CA LEU A 95 -3.96 -0.72 -7.76
C LEU A 95 -5.22 -1.38 -7.18
N ALA A 96 -5.46 -1.24 -5.88
CA ALA A 96 -6.67 -1.69 -5.22
C ALA A 96 -7.93 -1.03 -5.82
N GLY A 97 -7.87 0.27 -6.11
CA GLY A 97 -8.94 1.00 -6.78
C GLY A 97 -9.28 0.45 -8.17
N ILE A 98 -8.26 0.08 -8.96
CA ILE A 98 -8.47 -0.57 -10.27
C ILE A 98 -9.23 -1.89 -10.10
N TYR A 99 -8.83 -2.74 -9.15
CA TYR A 99 -9.52 -4.00 -8.86
C TYR A 99 -10.94 -3.79 -8.34
N ALA A 100 -11.12 -2.87 -7.40
CA ALA A 100 -12.42 -2.56 -6.82
C ALA A 100 -13.40 -2.04 -7.88
N ILE A 101 -12.98 -1.11 -8.74
CA ILE A 101 -13.80 -0.62 -9.84
C ILE A 101 -14.11 -1.73 -10.84
N ALA A 102 -13.13 -2.57 -11.19
CA ALA A 102 -13.36 -3.70 -12.09
C ALA A 102 -14.43 -4.66 -11.57
N TRP A 103 -14.43 -4.97 -10.26
CA TRP A 103 -15.46 -5.82 -9.65
C TRP A 103 -16.82 -5.13 -9.52
N LEU A 104 -16.82 -3.84 -9.19
CA LEU A 104 -18.06 -3.07 -9.05
C LEU A 104 -18.77 -2.83 -10.40
N ARG A 105 -18.08 -2.91 -11.53
CA ARG A 105 -18.73 -2.89 -12.87
C ARG A 105 -19.70 -4.06 -13.06
N ASP A 106 -19.39 -5.22 -12.48
CA ASP A 106 -20.30 -6.37 -12.51
C ASP A 106 -21.55 -6.11 -11.65
N VAL A 107 -21.42 -5.28 -10.60
CA VAL A 107 -22.50 -4.88 -9.69
C VAL A 107 -23.37 -3.75 -10.26
N GLU A 108 -22.79 -2.80 -11.02
CA GLU A 108 -23.53 -1.72 -11.69
C GLU A 108 -24.69 -2.26 -12.53
N GLN A 109 -24.44 -3.35 -13.27
CA GLN A 109 -25.47 -4.00 -14.10
C GLN A 109 -26.69 -4.43 -13.27
N MET A 110 -26.51 -4.69 -11.97
CA MET A 110 -27.58 -5.08 -11.05
C MET A 110 -28.31 -3.87 -10.45
N VAL A 111 -27.62 -2.75 -10.19
CA VAL A 111 -28.16 -1.62 -9.40
C VAL A 111 -28.93 -0.59 -10.24
N ARG A 112 -28.91 -0.69 -11.58
CA ARG A 112 -29.60 0.25 -12.51
C ARG A 112 -29.27 1.72 -12.20
N LEU A 113 -27.98 2.06 -12.18
CA LEU A 113 -27.47 3.43 -11.93
C LEU A 113 -28.05 4.49 -12.90
N GLU A 114 -28.70 4.07 -13.98
CA GLU A 114 -29.46 4.92 -14.90
C GLU A 114 -30.50 5.81 -14.22
N LYS A 115 -31.01 5.41 -13.06
CA LYS A 115 -31.96 6.22 -12.28
C LYS A 115 -31.34 7.46 -11.64
N PHE A 116 -30.01 7.53 -11.52
CA PHE A 116 -29.29 8.60 -10.84
C PHE A 116 -28.20 9.20 -11.75
N PRO A 117 -28.51 10.26 -12.53
CA PRO A 117 -27.63 10.74 -13.59
C PRO A 117 -26.28 11.29 -13.09
N LEU A 118 -26.25 11.90 -11.89
CA LEU A 118 -25.01 12.38 -11.28
C LEU A 118 -24.09 11.22 -10.89
N LEU A 119 -24.63 10.18 -10.24
CA LEU A 119 -23.88 8.98 -9.87
C LEU A 119 -23.36 8.26 -11.11
N LYS A 120 -24.20 8.11 -12.16
CA LYS A 120 -23.78 7.53 -13.44
C LYS A 120 -22.62 8.30 -14.07
N LYS A 121 -22.68 9.63 -14.10
CA LYS A 121 -21.59 10.46 -14.66
C LYS A 121 -20.28 10.29 -13.90
N VAL A 122 -20.32 10.28 -12.57
CA VAL A 122 -19.12 10.05 -11.74
C VAL A 122 -18.58 8.65 -11.99
N TRP A 123 -19.46 7.65 -12.02
CA TRP A 123 -19.10 6.26 -12.28
C TRP A 123 -18.46 6.05 -13.65
N ASP A 124 -18.99 6.68 -14.70
CA ASP A 124 -18.44 6.65 -16.05
C ASP A 124 -17.01 7.21 -16.08
N ILE A 125 -16.75 8.30 -15.36
CA ILE A 125 -15.41 8.90 -15.25
C ILE A 125 -14.46 7.95 -14.51
N LEU A 126 -14.86 7.43 -13.35
CA LEU A 126 -14.05 6.49 -12.57
C LEU A 126 -13.73 5.22 -13.37
N SER A 127 -14.73 4.66 -14.04
CA SER A 127 -14.56 3.47 -14.89
C SER A 127 -13.63 3.72 -16.07
N ARG A 128 -13.70 4.90 -16.71
CA ARG A 128 -12.76 5.28 -17.78
C ARG A 128 -11.33 5.38 -17.27
N VAL A 129 -11.13 6.04 -16.13
CA VAL A 129 -9.81 6.16 -15.50
C VAL A 129 -9.28 4.77 -15.13
N ALA A 130 -10.06 3.95 -14.45
CA ALA A 130 -9.66 2.58 -14.08
C ALA A 130 -9.29 1.75 -15.31
N ASN A 131 -10.06 1.79 -16.39
CA ASN A 131 -9.75 1.08 -17.63
C ASN A 131 -8.48 1.60 -18.31
N ALA A 132 -8.23 2.91 -18.25
CA ALA A 132 -6.99 3.49 -18.77
C ALA A 132 -5.76 3.02 -17.96
N LEU A 133 -5.95 2.81 -16.65
CA LEU A 133 -4.91 2.37 -15.73
C LEU A 133 -4.73 0.84 -15.65
N ASP A 134 -5.72 0.04 -16.04
CA ASP A 134 -5.69 -1.44 -16.02
C ASP A 134 -4.84 -2.05 -17.17
N LYS A 135 -3.74 -1.39 -17.53
CA LYS A 135 -2.76 -1.90 -18.50
C LYS A 135 -1.70 -2.72 -17.76
N PRO A 136 -1.33 -3.92 -18.22
CA PRO A 136 -0.36 -4.78 -17.53
C PRO A 136 0.97 -4.10 -17.22
N LEU A 137 1.51 -3.33 -18.16
CA LEU A 137 2.75 -2.57 -17.96
C LEU A 137 2.60 -1.53 -16.85
N LEU A 138 1.49 -0.79 -16.82
CA LEU A 138 1.28 0.23 -15.82
C LEU A 138 1.11 -0.38 -14.42
N ARG A 139 0.35 -1.48 -14.30
CA ARG A 139 0.21 -2.18 -13.02
C ARG A 139 1.55 -2.67 -12.48
N ARG A 140 2.40 -3.23 -13.35
CA ARG A 140 3.77 -3.64 -13.00
C ARG A 140 4.63 -2.47 -12.53
N VAL A 141 4.57 -1.34 -13.23
CA VAL A 141 5.31 -0.13 -12.86
C VAL A 141 4.84 0.41 -11.51
N LEU A 142 3.52 0.52 -11.30
CA LEU A 142 2.95 0.95 -10.02
C LEU A 142 3.32 -0.01 -8.88
N ALA A 143 3.26 -1.33 -9.12
CA ALA A 143 3.63 -2.34 -8.14
C ALA A 143 5.14 -2.29 -7.79
N LEU A 144 6.00 -2.03 -8.78
CA LEU A 144 7.44 -1.86 -8.57
C LEU A 144 7.74 -0.63 -7.72
N PHE A 145 7.17 0.52 -8.05
CA PHE A 145 7.36 1.73 -7.25
C PHE A 145 6.77 1.58 -5.84
N GLY A 146 5.59 0.98 -5.72
CA GLY A 146 4.99 0.65 -4.42
C GLY A 146 5.87 -0.29 -3.60
N PHE A 147 6.49 -1.30 -4.22
CA PHE A 147 7.39 -2.23 -3.54
C PHE A 147 8.70 -1.57 -3.08
N VAL A 148 9.27 -0.68 -3.90
CA VAL A 148 10.44 0.12 -3.49
C VAL A 148 10.10 1.01 -2.31
N ALA A 149 8.98 1.74 -2.36
CA ALA A 149 8.51 2.56 -1.25
C ALA A 149 8.29 1.73 0.02
N LEU A 150 7.63 0.56 -0.09
CA LEU A 150 7.37 -0.35 1.03
C LEU A 150 8.68 -0.85 1.66
N SER A 151 9.67 -1.18 0.83
CA SER A 151 10.99 -1.63 1.29
C SER A 151 11.71 -0.52 2.05
N LEU A 152 11.67 0.71 1.54
CA LEU A 152 12.24 1.88 2.21
C LEU A 152 11.52 2.19 3.53
N THR A 153 10.18 2.08 3.58
CA THR A 153 9.40 2.20 4.83
C THR A 153 9.90 1.20 5.87
N GLY A 154 10.11 -0.06 5.49
CA GLY A 154 10.61 -1.11 6.39
C GLY A 154 12.02 -0.82 6.92
N ILE A 155 12.93 -0.39 6.03
CA ILE A 155 14.30 -0.03 6.38
C ILE A 155 14.34 1.16 7.34
N LEU A 156 13.57 2.22 7.05
CA LEU A 156 13.47 3.39 7.92
C LEU A 156 12.80 3.05 9.26
N GLY A 157 11.82 2.14 9.26
CA GLY A 157 11.24 1.62 10.50
C GLY A 157 12.27 0.87 11.36
N GLY A 158 13.15 0.09 10.73
CA GLY A 158 14.30 -0.53 11.40
C GLY A 158 15.24 0.52 12.02
N ALA A 159 15.53 1.60 11.28
CA ALA A 159 16.33 2.72 11.78
C ALA A 159 15.70 3.42 13.00
N LEU A 160 14.37 3.59 13.01
CA LEU A 160 13.65 4.21 14.13
C LEU A 160 13.69 3.36 15.40
N VAL A 161 13.62 2.04 15.26
CA VAL A 161 13.57 1.12 16.42
C VAL A 161 14.97 0.78 16.94
N TYR A 162 15.92 0.52 16.04
CA TYR A 162 17.23 -0.04 16.40
C TYR A 162 18.39 0.93 16.15
N GLY A 163 18.12 2.13 15.61
CA GLY A 163 19.13 3.12 15.25
C GLY A 163 19.61 2.97 13.80
N PRO A 164 20.30 3.99 13.26
CA PRO A 164 20.65 4.03 11.84
C PRO A 164 21.75 3.02 11.46
N ASP A 165 22.41 2.39 12.43
CA ASP A 165 23.40 1.32 12.23
C ASP A 165 22.89 -0.08 12.61
N ALA A 166 21.56 -0.28 12.62
CA ALA A 166 20.93 -1.55 12.99
C ALA A 166 21.43 -2.75 12.16
N ASP A 167 21.57 -2.56 10.85
CA ASP A 167 22.12 -3.55 9.91
C ASP A 167 22.76 -2.87 8.68
N PHE A 168 23.35 -3.68 7.80
CA PHE A 168 24.03 -3.21 6.59
C PHE A 168 23.11 -2.40 5.65
N LEU A 169 21.86 -2.84 5.44
CA LEU A 169 20.93 -2.17 4.53
C LEU A 169 20.44 -0.85 5.14
N VAL A 170 20.13 -0.85 6.44
CA VAL A 170 19.75 0.36 7.17
C VAL A 170 20.87 1.40 7.16
N SER A 171 22.10 0.99 7.51
CA SER A 171 23.27 1.90 7.49
C SER A 171 23.57 2.41 6.08
N PHE A 172 23.47 1.56 5.06
CA PHE A 172 23.66 1.97 3.67
C PHE A 172 22.63 3.01 3.22
N VAL A 173 21.34 2.75 3.46
CA VAL A 173 20.25 3.63 3.04
C VAL A 173 20.28 4.96 3.79
N THR A 174 20.49 4.93 5.11
CA THR A 174 20.56 6.17 5.91
C THR A 174 21.76 7.04 5.52
N LYS A 175 22.93 6.46 5.21
CA LYS A 175 24.08 7.19 4.65
C LYS A 175 23.79 7.76 3.26
N LEU A 176 23.20 6.96 2.37
CA LEU A 176 22.85 7.40 1.01
C LEU A 176 21.91 8.61 1.03
N LEU A 177 21.02 8.66 2.02
CA LEU A 177 20.03 9.73 2.21
C LEU A 177 20.55 10.90 3.05
N GLY A 178 21.78 10.84 3.57
CA GLY A 178 22.36 11.90 4.40
C GLY A 178 21.69 12.04 5.78
N LEU A 179 21.18 10.94 6.33
CA LEU A 179 20.54 10.86 7.65
C LEU A 179 21.51 10.43 8.76
N GLN A 180 22.80 10.30 8.45
CA GLN A 180 23.90 10.00 9.35
C GLN A 180 25.02 11.02 9.19
#